data_AF-A0A963UUX6-F1
#
_entry.id   AF-A0A963UUX6-F1
#
_cell.length_a   1.000
_cell.length_b   1.000
_cell.length_c   1.000
_cell.angle_alpha   90.00
_cell.angle_beta   90.00
_cell.angle_gamma   90.00
#
_symmetry.space_group_name_H-M   'P 1'
#
loop_
_entity.id
_entity.type
_entity.pdbx_description
1 polymer ?
#
loop_
_entity_poly.entity_id
_entity_poly.type
_entity_poly.pdbx_seq_one_letter_code
_entity_poly.pdbx_strand_id
1 'polypeptide(L)'
;MDGTSVDEVWYTLVQSMAEYGFDRVLYGVTHSRTGTFLGQSDDFLVLSNHPSDYLDAFIRTGAYVDAPMVKWAIDNVGVASWRHIQDRARAGDLSEAELRVIELNQRHGLIAGYSISFRNATVRTKGAIGLCAHKCSQDHVDSIWTSYGREIEMLCRLAHLKLTSLPSPAPSRPLTPRQREVLEWVGVGKTTQDIAVLMGVTNATVEKHLRLAREALSVETTAQAVLKASVHNQIFLSGS
;
A
#
# COMPACT_ATOMS: atom_id res chain seq x y z
N MET A 1 6.64 17.26 7.59
CA MET A 1 5.56 16.28 7.31
C MET A 1 5.45 15.47 8.59
N ASP A 2 4.75 16.03 9.57
CA ASP A 2 4.93 15.69 11.01
C ASP A 2 3.79 14.83 11.55
N GLY A 3 2.91 14.37 10.65
CA GLY A 3 1.76 13.52 10.98
C GLY A 3 2.17 12.30 11.79
N THR A 4 1.36 11.99 12.80
CA THR A 4 1.54 10.88 13.73
C THR A 4 0.68 9.67 13.37
N SER A 5 -0.24 9.82 12.41
CA SER A 5 -1.12 8.78 11.91
C SER A 5 -1.07 8.65 10.38
N VAL A 6 -1.53 7.50 9.87
CA VAL A 6 -1.65 7.24 8.42
C VAL A 6 -2.55 8.29 7.76
N ASP A 7 -3.67 8.62 8.40
CA ASP A 7 -4.66 9.57 7.87
C ASP A 7 -4.11 11.00 7.78
N GLU A 8 -3.36 11.46 8.77
CA GLU A 8 -2.73 12.80 8.75
C GLU A 8 -1.69 12.93 7.64
N VAL A 9 -0.83 11.92 7.48
CA VAL A 9 0.19 11.90 6.43
C VAL A 9 -0.47 11.83 5.06
N TRP A 10 -1.48 10.98 4.91
CA TRP A 10 -2.24 10.85 3.67
C TRP A 10 -2.95 12.15 3.29
N TYR A 11 -3.68 12.76 4.22
CA TYR A 11 -4.37 14.02 4.00
C TYR A 11 -3.39 15.11 3.57
N THR A 12 -2.26 15.25 4.28
CA THR A 12 -1.21 16.23 3.94
C THR A 12 -0.67 16.01 2.54
N LEU A 13 -0.35 14.76 2.18
CA LEU A 13 0.15 14.43 0.84
C LEU A 13 -0.87 14.80 -0.23
N VAL A 14 -2.15 14.44 -0.05
CA VAL A 14 -3.20 14.73 -1.03
C VAL A 14 -3.39 16.23 -1.23
N GLN A 15 -3.37 17.02 -0.16
CA GLN A 15 -3.45 18.49 -0.27
C GLN A 15 -2.25 19.07 -1.03
N SER A 16 -1.02 18.63 -0.69
CA SER A 16 0.18 19.08 -1.41
C SER A 16 0.16 18.69 -2.88
N MET A 17 -0.32 17.49 -3.23
CA MET A 17 -0.43 17.07 -4.65
C MET A 17 -1.47 17.90 -5.42
N ALA A 18 -2.56 18.29 -4.76
CA ALA A 18 -3.57 19.14 -5.37
C ALA A 18 -3.03 20.55 -5.70
N GLU A 19 -2.11 21.10 -4.90
CA GLU A 19 -1.43 22.38 -5.18
C GLU A 19 -0.62 22.35 -6.49
N TYR A 20 -0.08 21.18 -6.86
CA TYR A 20 0.61 20.98 -8.14
C TYR A 20 -0.33 20.64 -9.29
N GLY A 21 -1.63 20.45 -9.04
CA GLY A 21 -2.62 20.06 -10.05
C GLY A 21 -2.88 18.55 -10.17
N PHE A 22 -2.36 17.73 -9.25
CA PHE A 22 -2.70 16.31 -9.15
C PHE A 22 -3.84 16.12 -8.14
N ASP A 23 -5.07 16.18 -8.63
CA ASP A 23 -6.28 16.16 -7.80
C ASP A 23 -6.78 14.73 -7.49
N ARG A 24 -6.17 13.70 -8.09
CA ARG A 24 -6.49 12.29 -7.87
C ARG A 24 -5.22 11.49 -7.59
N VAL A 25 -5.13 10.94 -6.38
CA VAL A 25 -3.97 10.22 -5.87
C VAL A 25 -4.41 8.82 -5.47
N LEU A 26 -3.64 7.82 -5.88
CA LEU A 26 -3.80 6.42 -5.47
C LEU A 26 -2.45 5.88 -5.01
N TYR A 27 -2.32 5.59 -3.73
CA TYR A 27 -1.16 4.97 -3.13
C TYR A 27 -1.46 3.51 -2.80
N GLY A 28 -0.52 2.63 -3.09
CA GLY A 28 -0.59 1.22 -2.75
C GLY A 28 0.74 0.71 -2.23
N VAL A 29 0.71 -0.05 -1.12
CA VAL A 29 1.88 -0.79 -0.64
C VAL A 29 1.49 -2.18 -0.14
N THR A 30 2.34 -3.16 -0.44
CA THR A 30 2.25 -4.53 0.08
C THR A 30 3.57 -4.91 0.75
N HIS A 31 3.49 -5.77 1.77
CA HIS A 31 4.63 -6.45 2.41
C HIS A 31 4.67 -7.96 2.09
N SER A 32 3.76 -8.45 1.24
CA SER A 32 3.54 -9.86 0.94
C SER A 32 3.98 -10.25 -0.49
N ARG A 33 4.77 -9.42 -1.18
CA ARG A 33 5.13 -9.68 -2.60
C ARG A 33 5.95 -10.96 -2.75
N THR A 34 5.58 -11.78 -3.73
CA THR A 34 6.33 -12.94 -4.22
C THR A 34 6.42 -12.90 -5.75
N GLY A 35 7.59 -12.54 -6.29
CA GLY A 35 7.75 -12.31 -7.73
C GLY A 35 6.90 -11.12 -8.19
N THR A 36 6.01 -11.35 -9.16
CA THR A 36 5.02 -10.37 -9.64
C THR A 36 3.71 -10.40 -8.85
N PHE A 37 3.48 -11.43 -8.03
CA PHE A 37 2.29 -11.52 -7.18
C PHE A 37 2.44 -10.60 -5.98
N LEU A 38 1.48 -9.69 -5.80
CA LEU A 38 1.52 -8.66 -4.76
C LEU A 38 0.89 -9.08 -3.41
N GLY A 39 0.41 -10.31 -3.27
CA GLY A 39 -0.29 -10.77 -2.08
C GLY A 39 -1.81 -10.77 -2.26
N GLN A 40 -2.53 -11.16 -1.21
CA GLN A 40 -4.00 -11.09 -1.19
C GLN A 40 -4.47 -9.66 -0.95
N SER A 41 -5.72 -9.33 -1.35
CA SER A 41 -6.32 -8.00 -1.22
C SER A 41 -6.20 -7.41 0.20
N ASP A 42 -6.19 -8.26 1.21
CA ASP A 42 -6.16 -7.88 2.62
C ASP A 42 -4.75 -7.59 3.14
N ASP A 43 -3.71 -7.86 2.32
CA ASP A 43 -2.31 -7.55 2.64
C ASP A 43 -1.86 -6.18 2.10
N PHE A 44 -2.74 -5.48 1.37
CA PHE A 44 -2.44 -4.17 0.81
C PHE A 44 -2.92 -3.06 1.74
N LEU A 45 -2.07 -2.05 1.92
CA LEU A 45 -2.56 -0.72 2.27
C LEU A 45 -2.82 0.02 0.96
N VAL A 46 -4.09 0.34 0.70
CA VAL A 46 -4.51 1.19 -0.41
C VAL A 46 -5.12 2.47 0.16
N LEU A 47 -4.58 3.61 -0.25
CA LEU A 47 -5.09 4.93 0.11
C LEU A 47 -5.42 5.68 -1.18
N SER A 48 -6.60 6.28 -1.25
CA SER A 48 -7.04 6.99 -2.44
C SER A 48 -8.09 8.05 -2.13
N ASN A 49 -8.08 9.13 -2.89
CA ASN A 49 -9.14 10.15 -2.91
C ASN A 49 -10.01 10.07 -4.19
N HIS A 50 -9.91 8.96 -4.94
CA HIS A 50 -10.76 8.74 -6.10
C HIS A 50 -12.22 8.50 -5.70
N PRO A 51 -13.19 8.81 -6.58
CA PRO A 51 -14.58 8.46 -6.38
C PRO A 51 -14.78 6.97 -6.08
N SER A 52 -15.75 6.66 -5.21
CA SER A 52 -15.98 5.28 -4.73
C SER A 52 -16.40 4.33 -5.84
N ASP A 53 -17.13 4.79 -6.85
CA ASP A 53 -17.51 4.01 -8.03
C ASP A 53 -16.28 3.58 -8.85
N TYR A 54 -15.30 4.47 -9.02
CA TYR A 54 -14.02 4.13 -9.64
C TYR A 54 -13.24 3.13 -8.78
N LEU A 55 -13.13 3.34 -7.47
CA LEU A 55 -12.41 2.44 -6.58
C LEU A 55 -13.04 1.04 -6.54
N ASP A 56 -14.36 0.96 -6.53
CA ASP A 56 -15.09 -0.29 -6.65
C ASP A 56 -14.76 -0.99 -7.97
N ALA A 57 -14.79 -0.26 -9.08
CA ALA A 57 -14.48 -0.82 -10.39
C ALA A 57 -13.00 -1.21 -10.54
N PHE A 58 -12.06 -0.48 -9.94
CA PHE A 58 -10.62 -0.67 -10.15
C PHE A 58 -9.99 -1.65 -9.14
N ILE A 59 -10.30 -1.48 -7.84
CA ILE A 59 -9.71 -2.27 -6.75
C ILE A 59 -10.57 -3.50 -6.46
N ARG A 60 -11.87 -3.32 -6.19
CA ARG A 60 -12.73 -4.41 -5.69
C ARG A 60 -12.96 -5.50 -6.74
N THR A 61 -13.02 -5.15 -8.03
CA THR A 61 -13.13 -6.16 -9.11
C THR A 61 -11.79 -6.80 -9.50
N GLY A 62 -10.66 -6.28 -9.01
CA GLY A 62 -9.32 -6.75 -9.38
C GLY A 62 -8.74 -6.17 -10.68
N ALA A 63 -9.39 -5.18 -11.31
CA ALA A 63 -8.91 -4.59 -12.57
C ALA A 63 -7.48 -4.00 -12.49
N TYR A 64 -7.03 -3.59 -11.29
CA TYR A 64 -5.66 -3.12 -11.06
C TYR A 64 -4.56 -4.12 -11.46
N VAL A 65 -4.86 -5.43 -11.46
CA VAL A 65 -3.93 -6.49 -11.87
C VAL A 65 -3.53 -6.32 -13.34
N ASP A 66 -4.46 -5.85 -14.17
CA ASP A 66 -4.25 -5.62 -15.59
C ASP A 66 -3.87 -4.19 -15.94
N ALA A 67 -3.80 -3.29 -14.94
CA ALA A 67 -3.49 -1.89 -15.18
C ALA A 67 -2.04 -1.71 -15.68
N PRO A 68 -1.81 -1.09 -16.85
CA PRO A 68 -0.47 -0.98 -17.43
C PRO A 68 0.54 -0.27 -16.51
N MET A 69 0.10 0.79 -15.81
CA MET A 69 0.97 1.52 -14.88
C MET A 69 1.24 0.75 -13.58
N VAL A 70 0.35 -0.18 -13.17
CA VAL A 70 0.60 -1.08 -12.04
C VAL A 70 1.63 -2.13 -12.45
N LYS A 71 1.47 -2.75 -13.63
CA LYS A 71 2.47 -3.68 -14.21
C LYS A 71 3.84 -3.02 -14.32
N TRP A 72 3.89 -1.82 -14.92
CA TRP A 72 5.11 -1.02 -14.99
C TRP A 72 5.70 -0.78 -13.59
N ALA A 73 4.86 -0.37 -12.62
CA ALA A 73 5.34 -0.11 -11.27
C ALA A 73 5.94 -1.37 -10.64
N ILE A 74 5.33 -2.56 -10.79
CA ILE A 74 5.84 -3.84 -10.26
C ILE A 74 7.29 -4.09 -10.71
N ASP A 75 7.55 -3.90 -12.00
CA ASP A 75 8.81 -4.26 -12.65
C ASP A 75 9.89 -3.17 -12.57
N ASN A 76 9.52 -1.93 -12.21
CA ASN A 76 10.42 -0.78 -12.23
C ASN A 76 10.62 -0.15 -10.85
N VAL A 77 11.63 0.70 -10.74
CA VAL A 77 11.83 1.64 -9.62
C VAL A 77 12.15 3.00 -10.25
N GLY A 78 11.43 4.04 -9.85
CA GLY A 78 11.57 5.38 -10.43
C GLY A 78 10.22 5.97 -10.80
N VAL A 79 10.24 6.86 -11.77
CA VAL A 79 9.11 7.70 -12.20
C VAL A 79 8.79 7.41 -13.66
N ALA A 80 7.51 7.33 -14.01
CA ALA A 80 7.08 7.28 -15.40
C ALA A 80 5.86 8.16 -15.66
N SER A 81 5.96 8.94 -16.75
CA SER A 81 4.80 9.61 -17.37
C SER A 81 3.86 8.57 -17.96
N TRP A 82 2.56 8.78 -17.83
CA TRP A 82 1.57 7.92 -18.47
C TRP A 82 1.60 8.04 -20.01
N ARG A 83 2.33 9.03 -20.55
CA ARG A 83 2.69 9.12 -21.97
C ARG A 83 3.20 7.78 -22.51
N HIS A 84 4.05 7.11 -21.74
CA HIS A 84 4.63 5.83 -22.14
C HIS A 84 3.56 4.79 -22.52
N ILE A 85 2.47 4.72 -21.75
CA ILE A 85 1.37 3.80 -22.02
C ILE A 85 0.49 4.29 -23.16
N GLN A 86 0.29 5.60 -23.29
CA GLN A 86 -0.42 6.19 -24.43
C GLN A 86 0.28 5.87 -25.75
N ASP A 87 1.61 5.92 -25.79
CA ASP A 87 2.40 5.61 -26.98
C ASP A 87 2.36 4.11 -27.31
N ARG A 88 2.44 3.24 -26.30
CA ARG A 88 2.22 1.78 -26.49
C ARG A 88 0.83 1.48 -27.02
N ALA A 89 -0.21 2.14 -26.51
CA ALA A 89 -1.57 2.00 -27.00
C ALA A 89 -1.70 2.40 -28.48
N ARG A 90 -1.10 3.53 -28.87
CA ARG A 90 -1.07 4.00 -30.28
C ARG A 90 -0.33 3.04 -31.20
N ALA A 91 0.71 2.39 -30.69
CA ALA A 91 1.49 1.39 -31.41
C ALA A 91 0.80 0.01 -31.48
N GLY A 92 -0.32 -0.19 -30.79
CA GLY A 92 -1.00 -1.49 -30.70
C GLY A 92 -0.28 -2.51 -29.81
N ASP A 93 0.59 -2.04 -28.90
CA ASP A 93 1.43 -2.87 -28.01
C ASP A 93 0.80 -3.07 -26.61
N LEU A 94 -0.54 -3.18 -26.55
CA LEU A 94 -1.27 -3.46 -25.31
C LEU A 94 -2.19 -4.65 -25.51
N SER A 95 -2.30 -5.48 -24.48
CA SER A 95 -3.27 -6.57 -24.42
C SER A 95 -4.71 -6.03 -24.32
N GLU A 96 -5.69 -6.86 -24.71
CA GLU A 96 -7.11 -6.51 -24.55
C GLU A 96 -7.48 -6.22 -23.10
N ALA A 97 -6.84 -6.89 -22.14
CA ALA A 97 -7.07 -6.66 -20.71
C ALA A 97 -6.57 -5.27 -20.27
N GLU A 98 -5.39 -4.86 -20.74
CA GLU A 98 -4.85 -3.52 -20.51
C GLU A 98 -5.73 -2.43 -21.15
N LEU A 99 -6.23 -2.68 -22.36
CA LEU A 99 -7.13 -1.76 -23.06
C LEU A 99 -8.45 -1.55 -22.30
N ARG A 100 -9.02 -2.61 -21.70
CA ARG A 100 -10.23 -2.48 -20.85
C ARG A 100 -9.99 -1.59 -19.63
N VAL A 101 -8.80 -1.65 -19.02
CA VAL A 101 -8.44 -0.76 -17.91
C VAL A 101 -8.28 0.68 -18.38
N ILE A 102 -7.69 0.89 -19.56
CA ILE A 102 -7.60 2.23 -20.16
C ILE A 102 -9.00 2.81 -20.42
N GLU A 103 -9.92 2.02 -20.97
CA GLU A 103 -11.30 2.44 -21.20
C GLU A 103 -12.03 2.77 -19.89
N LEU A 104 -11.83 1.97 -18.83
CA LEU A 104 -12.32 2.28 -17.49
C LEU A 104 -11.79 3.65 -17.02
N ASN A 105 -10.47 3.86 -17.09
CA ASN A 105 -9.85 5.11 -16.66
C ASN A 105 -10.37 6.32 -17.47
N GLN A 106 -10.55 6.16 -18.78
CA GLN A 106 -11.09 7.18 -19.67
C GLN A 106 -12.52 7.59 -19.30
N ARG A 107 -13.40 6.63 -18.97
CA ARG A 107 -14.78 6.91 -18.54
C ARG A 107 -14.83 7.74 -17.25
N HIS A 108 -13.82 7.63 -16.39
CA HIS A 108 -13.67 8.45 -15.18
C HIS A 108 -12.76 9.68 -15.39
N GLY A 109 -12.36 9.98 -16.63
CA GLY A 109 -11.51 11.15 -16.94
C GLY A 109 -10.10 11.09 -16.38
N LEU A 110 -9.59 9.88 -16.10
CA LEU A 110 -8.24 9.62 -15.57
C LEU A 110 -7.29 9.25 -16.72
N ILE A 111 -6.96 10.24 -17.54
CA ILE A 111 -6.20 10.02 -18.78
C ILE A 111 -4.77 10.56 -18.75
N ALA A 112 -4.43 11.36 -17.73
CA ALA A 112 -3.16 12.04 -17.61
C ALA A 112 -2.62 11.93 -16.19
N GLY A 113 -1.32 11.62 -16.09
CA GLY A 113 -0.70 11.40 -14.79
C GLY A 113 0.75 10.94 -14.86
N TYR A 114 1.27 10.67 -13.67
CA TYR A 114 2.57 10.05 -13.43
C TYR A 114 2.41 8.92 -12.42
N SER A 115 3.23 7.89 -12.55
CA SER A 115 3.39 6.88 -11.50
C SER A 115 4.80 6.89 -10.96
N ILE A 116 4.91 6.72 -9.65
CA ILE A 116 6.19 6.57 -8.96
C ILE A 116 6.21 5.20 -8.30
N SER A 117 7.22 4.41 -8.63
CA SER A 117 7.50 3.13 -8.00
C SER A 117 8.67 3.28 -7.04
N PHE A 118 8.43 3.00 -5.76
CA PHE A 118 9.41 3.25 -4.71
C PHE A 118 10.46 2.13 -4.64
N ARG A 119 11.70 2.52 -4.30
CA ARG A 119 12.73 1.58 -3.87
C ARG A 119 12.40 1.14 -2.45
N ASN A 120 12.24 -0.16 -2.23
CA ASN A 120 11.91 -0.70 -0.92
C ASN A 120 13.10 -1.47 -0.33
N ALA A 121 13.15 -1.54 1.00
CA ALA A 121 14.24 -2.21 1.72
C ALA A 121 14.23 -3.74 1.53
N THR A 122 13.08 -4.33 1.20
CA THR A 122 12.95 -5.78 1.02
C THR A 122 12.36 -6.11 -0.35
N VAL A 123 12.67 -7.30 -0.86
CA VAL A 123 12.07 -7.82 -2.10
C VAL A 123 10.58 -8.15 -1.97
N ARG A 124 10.08 -8.29 -0.73
CA ARG A 124 8.68 -8.56 -0.40
C ARG A 124 7.84 -7.29 -0.30
N THR A 125 8.49 -6.14 -0.13
CA THR A 125 7.80 -4.85 -0.09
C THR A 125 7.71 -4.26 -1.49
N LYS A 126 6.52 -3.83 -1.89
CA LYS A 126 6.34 -3.02 -3.08
C LYS A 126 5.35 -1.89 -2.81
N GLY A 127 5.87 -0.66 -2.84
CA GLY A 127 5.08 0.56 -2.82
C GLY A 127 5.08 1.26 -4.17
N ALA A 128 3.94 1.83 -4.53
CA ALA A 128 3.81 2.74 -5.66
C ALA A 128 2.73 3.79 -5.41
N ILE A 129 2.80 4.89 -6.14
CA ILE A 129 1.77 5.94 -6.15
C ILE A 129 1.46 6.34 -7.59
N GLY A 130 0.17 6.47 -7.89
CA GLY A 130 -0.34 7.09 -9.11
C GLY A 130 -0.85 8.49 -8.79
N LEU A 131 -0.33 9.49 -9.51
CA LEU A 131 -0.72 10.89 -9.44
C LEU A 131 -1.45 11.22 -10.73
N CYS A 132 -2.73 11.57 -10.65
CA CYS A 132 -3.56 11.85 -11.81
C CYS A 132 -4.09 13.28 -11.74
N ALA A 133 -4.11 13.94 -12.89
CA ALA A 133 -4.75 15.23 -13.07
C ALA A 133 -6.04 15.00 -13.87
N HIS A 134 -7.18 15.12 -13.21
CA HIS A 134 -8.49 14.91 -13.82
C HIS A 134 -8.77 15.98 -14.88
N LYS A 135 -9.32 15.59 -16.03
CA LYS A 135 -9.69 16.48 -17.16
C LYS A 135 -8.53 17.34 -17.71
N CYS A 136 -7.28 16.92 -17.49
CA CYS A 136 -6.09 17.54 -18.08
C CYS A 136 -5.50 16.69 -19.21
N SER A 137 -4.76 17.33 -20.12
CA SER A 137 -3.96 16.60 -21.11
C SER A 137 -2.65 16.12 -20.49
N GLN A 138 -2.08 15.05 -21.04
CA GLN A 138 -0.77 14.59 -20.60
C GLN A 138 0.34 15.61 -20.91
N ASP A 139 0.22 16.44 -21.96
CA ASP A 139 1.21 17.49 -22.26
C ASP A 139 1.27 18.53 -21.14
N HIS A 140 0.11 18.88 -20.60
CA HIS A 140 0.03 19.78 -19.46
C HIS A 140 0.66 19.16 -18.21
N VAL A 141 0.36 17.89 -17.92
CA VAL A 141 0.96 17.16 -16.79
C VAL A 141 2.47 17.03 -16.94
N ASP A 142 2.97 16.73 -18.15
CA ASP A 142 4.40 16.67 -18.44
C ASP A 142 5.09 18.04 -18.23
N SER A 143 4.38 19.16 -18.50
CA SER A 143 4.88 20.51 -18.22
C SER A 143 4.99 20.79 -16.71
N ILE A 144 3.99 20.39 -15.91
CA ILE A 144 4.03 20.46 -14.45
C ILE A 144 5.23 19.65 -13.93
N TRP A 145 5.40 18.44 -14.45
CA TRP A 145 6.49 17.56 -14.04
C TRP A 145 7.87 18.13 -14.39
N THR A 146 8.00 18.80 -15.53
CA THR A 146 9.24 19.47 -15.92
C THR A 146 9.63 20.57 -14.92
N SER A 147 8.65 21.31 -14.41
CA SER A 147 8.88 22.39 -13.43
C SER A 147 9.07 21.89 -12.00
N TYR A 148 8.26 20.93 -11.55
CA TYR A 148 8.14 20.57 -10.13
C TYR A 148 8.39 19.08 -9.83
N GLY A 149 8.69 18.25 -10.83
CA GLY A 149 8.74 16.79 -10.69
C GLY A 149 9.71 16.30 -9.62
N ARG A 150 10.85 16.98 -9.42
CA ARG A 150 11.81 16.64 -8.36
C ARG A 150 11.23 16.83 -6.96
N GLU A 151 10.49 17.92 -6.75
CA GLU A 151 9.86 18.23 -5.47
C GLU A 151 8.69 17.28 -5.20
N ILE A 152 7.84 17.07 -6.20
CA ILE A 152 6.73 16.11 -6.14
C ILE A 152 7.24 14.71 -5.80
N GLU A 153 8.29 14.24 -6.49
CA GLU A 153 8.89 12.94 -6.22
C GLU A 153 9.45 12.85 -4.79
N MET A 154 10.12 13.91 -4.32
CA MET A 154 10.64 13.96 -2.95
C MET A 154 9.53 13.88 -1.90
N LEU A 155 8.44 14.66 -2.08
CA LEU A 155 7.27 14.62 -1.20
C LEU A 155 6.64 13.23 -1.17
N CYS A 156 6.43 12.61 -2.33
CA CYS A 156 5.88 11.25 -2.42
C CYS A 156 6.79 10.21 -1.74
N ARG A 157 8.11 10.31 -1.90
CA ARG A 157 9.08 9.42 -1.24
C ARG A 157 9.07 9.59 0.28
N LEU A 158 9.03 10.83 0.77
CA LEU A 158 8.93 11.12 2.20
C LEU A 158 7.64 10.57 2.79
N ALA A 159 6.51 10.76 2.09
CA ALA A 159 5.23 10.20 2.50
C ALA A 159 5.27 8.67 2.52
N HIS A 160 5.84 8.02 1.51
CA HIS A 160 6.00 6.57 1.49
C HIS A 160 6.83 6.04 2.67
N LEU A 161 7.97 6.67 2.97
CA LEU A 161 8.79 6.32 4.14
C LEU A 161 8.01 6.47 5.44
N LYS A 162 7.27 7.56 5.59
CA LYS A 162 6.46 7.81 6.78
C LYS A 162 5.32 6.80 6.90
N LEU A 163 4.54 6.57 5.84
CA LEU A 163 3.42 5.63 5.80
C LEU A 163 3.85 4.19 6.13
N THR A 164 5.02 3.76 5.66
CA THR A 164 5.55 2.41 5.94
C THR A 164 6.18 2.28 7.34
N SER A 165 6.51 3.39 8.00
CA SER A 165 6.99 3.40 9.39
C SER A 165 5.87 3.46 10.43
N LEU A 166 4.67 3.87 10.02
CA LEU A 166 3.52 4.00 10.92
C LEU A 166 2.83 2.64 11.12
N PRO A 167 2.15 2.44 12.26
CA PRO A 167 1.23 1.32 12.43
C PRO A 167 0.19 1.33 11.32
N SER A 168 0.20 0.30 10.48
CA SER A 168 -0.81 0.15 9.43
C SER A 168 -2.14 -0.23 10.09
N PRO A 169 -3.28 0.35 9.69
CA PRO A 169 -4.57 -0.20 10.05
C PRO A 169 -4.60 -1.67 9.60
N ALA A 170 -4.80 -2.57 10.58
CA ALA A 170 -4.83 -4.02 10.35
C ALA A 170 -5.99 -4.40 9.42
N PRO A 171 -5.89 -5.48 8.62
CA PRO A 171 -7.04 -5.98 7.87
C PRO A 171 -8.15 -6.42 8.84
N SER A 172 -9.39 -5.97 8.60
CA SER A 172 -10.69 -6.29 9.22
C SER A 172 -10.83 -6.33 10.77
N ARG A 173 -9.82 -6.76 11.54
CA ARG A 173 -9.83 -6.85 13.01
C ARG A 173 -8.47 -6.48 13.62
N PRO A 174 -8.40 -5.45 14.47
CA PRO A 174 -7.18 -5.14 15.20
C PRO A 174 -6.87 -6.21 16.26
N LEU A 175 -5.57 -6.47 16.48
CA LEU A 175 -5.12 -7.31 17.60
C LEU A 175 -5.46 -6.65 18.93
N THR A 176 -6.03 -7.42 19.86
CA THR A 176 -6.22 -6.99 21.25
C THR A 176 -4.86 -6.86 21.97
N PRO A 177 -4.78 -6.09 23.08
CA PRO A 177 -3.53 -5.96 23.85
C PRO A 177 -2.92 -7.30 24.26
N ARG A 178 -3.75 -8.26 24.70
CA ARG A 178 -3.28 -9.60 25.11
C ARG A 178 -2.81 -10.46 23.93
N GLN A 179 -3.44 -10.34 22.76
CA GLN A 179 -2.98 -11.03 21.54
C GLN A 179 -1.62 -10.46 21.09
N ARG A 180 -1.45 -9.13 21.14
CA ARG A 180 -0.20 -8.45 20.84
C ARG A 180 0.91 -8.90 21.78
N GLU A 181 0.67 -8.84 23.09
CA GLU A 181 1.63 -9.24 24.13
C GLU A 181 2.10 -10.69 23.96
N VAL A 182 1.17 -11.61 23.68
CA VAL A 182 1.52 -13.01 23.38
C VAL A 182 2.43 -13.12 22.15
N LEU A 183 2.15 -12.39 21.07
CA LEU A 183 2.96 -12.43 19.85
C LEU A 183 4.34 -11.79 20.06
N GLU A 184 4.45 -10.75 20.88
CA GLU A 184 5.73 -10.14 21.26
C GLU A 184 6.63 -11.13 22.00
N TRP A 185 6.07 -11.89 22.95
CA TRP A 185 6.84 -12.91 23.66
C TRP A 185 7.26 -14.07 22.77
N VAL A 186 6.39 -14.52 21.85
CA VAL A 186 6.79 -15.53 20.87
C VAL A 186 7.87 -14.99 19.93
N GLY A 187 7.78 -13.72 19.53
CA GLY A 187 8.75 -13.08 18.64
C GLY A 187 10.17 -13.01 19.23
N VAL A 188 10.30 -12.92 20.56
CA VAL A 188 11.60 -13.02 21.26
C VAL A 188 11.98 -14.45 21.66
N GLY A 189 11.22 -15.45 21.21
CA GLY A 189 11.56 -16.88 21.35
C GLY A 189 11.13 -17.54 22.65
N LYS A 190 10.16 -16.98 23.40
CA LYS A 190 9.65 -17.61 24.64
C LYS A 190 8.75 -18.82 24.34
N THR A 191 8.81 -19.82 25.21
CA THR A 191 7.93 -20.98 25.15
C THR A 191 6.53 -20.64 25.67
N THR A 192 5.50 -21.40 25.27
CA THR A 192 4.13 -21.24 25.80
C THR A 192 4.09 -21.25 27.33
N GLN A 193 4.94 -22.07 27.97
CA GLN A 193 5.04 -22.16 29.43
C GLN A 193 5.63 -20.89 30.03
N ASP A 194 6.72 -20.34 29.47
CA ASP A 194 7.30 -19.08 29.95
C ASP A 194 6.31 -17.93 29.79
N ILE A 195 5.59 -17.89 28.66
CA ILE A 195 4.58 -16.86 28.36
C ILE A 195 3.44 -16.92 29.38
N ALA A 196 2.95 -18.11 29.70
CA ALA A 196 1.91 -18.31 30.69
C ALA A 196 2.31 -17.74 32.06
N VAL A 197 3.55 -17.99 32.48
CA VAL A 197 4.12 -17.43 33.72
C VAL A 197 4.24 -15.91 33.63
N LEU A 198 4.79 -15.37 32.54
CA LEU A 198 5.00 -13.92 32.36
C LEU A 198 3.68 -13.14 32.33
N MET A 199 2.64 -13.70 31.72
CA MET A 199 1.33 -13.04 31.57
C MET A 199 0.36 -13.31 32.73
N GLY A 200 0.70 -14.22 33.65
CA GLY A 200 -0.18 -14.62 34.76
C GLY A 200 -1.43 -15.38 34.30
N VAL A 201 -1.31 -16.22 33.27
CA VAL A 201 -2.41 -17.01 32.69
C VAL A 201 -2.01 -18.49 32.52
N THR A 202 -2.94 -19.36 32.12
CA THR A 202 -2.63 -20.77 31.84
C THR A 202 -2.08 -20.96 30.42
N ASN A 203 -1.36 -22.06 30.17
CA ASN A 203 -0.91 -22.43 28.83
C ASN A 203 -2.08 -22.48 27.83
N ALA A 204 -3.24 -22.98 28.26
CA ALA A 204 -4.45 -23.02 27.42
C ALA A 204 -4.95 -21.62 27.04
N THR A 205 -4.83 -20.64 27.94
CA THR A 205 -5.16 -19.24 27.66
C THR A 205 -4.17 -18.61 26.67
N VAL A 206 -2.88 -18.92 26.78
CA VAL A 206 -1.87 -18.49 25.78
C VAL A 206 -2.21 -19.05 24.40
N GLU A 207 -2.48 -20.35 24.28
CA GLU A 207 -2.87 -20.98 23.01
C GLU A 207 -4.15 -20.37 22.43
N LYS A 208 -5.12 -20.02 23.29
CA LYS A 208 -6.33 -19.31 22.86
C LYS A 208 -6.00 -17.94 22.27
N HIS A 209 -5.14 -17.15 22.92
CA HIS A 209 -4.72 -15.85 22.40
C HIS A 209 -3.97 -15.99 21.07
N LEU A 210 -3.06 -16.96 20.96
CA LEU A 210 -2.33 -17.26 19.72
C LEU A 210 -3.29 -17.62 18.58
N ARG A 211 -4.26 -18.50 18.83
CA ARG A 211 -5.28 -18.87 17.83
C ARG A 211 -6.07 -17.65 17.36
N LEU A 212 -6.58 -16.83 18.28
CA LEU A 212 -7.35 -15.64 17.93
C LEU A 212 -6.50 -14.58 17.20
N ALA A 213 -5.21 -14.47 17.53
CA ALA A 213 -4.28 -13.59 16.83
C ALA A 213 -4.06 -14.05 15.38
N ARG A 214 -3.89 -15.36 15.16
CA ARG A 214 -3.80 -15.96 13.82
C ARG A 214 -5.06 -15.72 12.99
N GLU A 215 -6.23 -15.90 13.60
CA GLU A 215 -7.52 -15.59 12.96
C GLU A 215 -7.64 -14.11 12.60
N ALA A 216 -7.27 -13.20 13.52
CA ALA A 216 -7.32 -11.75 13.27
C ALA A 216 -6.39 -11.32 12.13
N LEU A 217 -5.22 -11.96 12.01
CA LEU A 217 -4.23 -11.67 10.96
C LEU A 217 -4.45 -12.47 9.67
N SER A 218 -5.46 -13.36 9.64
CA SER A 218 -5.73 -14.27 8.52
C SER A 218 -4.50 -15.10 8.12
N VAL A 219 -3.87 -15.76 9.10
CA VAL A 219 -2.69 -16.63 8.89
C VAL A 219 -2.87 -17.97 9.59
N GLU A 220 -2.14 -19.00 9.15
CA GLU A 220 -2.29 -20.36 9.66
C GLU A 220 -1.33 -20.68 10.81
N THR A 221 -0.14 -20.07 10.81
CA THR A 221 0.92 -20.39 11.78
C THR A 221 1.29 -19.20 12.66
N THR A 222 1.78 -19.48 13.87
CA THR A 222 2.24 -18.43 14.78
C THR A 222 3.46 -17.69 14.24
N ALA A 223 4.35 -18.38 13.53
CA ALA A 223 5.50 -17.76 12.88
C ALA A 223 5.05 -16.72 11.82
N GLN A 224 4.05 -17.07 11.01
CA GLN A 224 3.44 -16.12 10.07
C GLN A 224 2.77 -14.95 10.80
N ALA A 225 2.09 -15.19 11.93
CA ALA A 225 1.46 -14.14 12.73
C ALA A 225 2.49 -13.14 13.27
N VAL A 226 3.60 -13.61 13.83
CA VAL A 226 4.70 -12.76 14.31
C VAL A 226 5.31 -11.96 13.16
N LEU A 227 5.56 -12.60 12.02
CA LEU A 227 6.10 -11.91 10.84
C LEU A 227 5.14 -10.82 10.38
N LYS A 228 3.87 -11.15 10.12
CA LYS A 228 2.85 -10.22 9.63
C LYS A 228 2.66 -9.04 10.60
N ALA A 229 2.51 -9.31 11.90
CA ALA A 229 2.39 -8.26 12.91
C ALA A 229 3.62 -7.35 12.96
N SER A 230 4.83 -7.90 12.78
CA SER A 230 6.07 -7.10 12.72
C SER A 230 6.09 -6.17 11.51
N VAL A 231 5.82 -6.66 10.29
CA VAL A 231 5.91 -5.83 9.07
C VAL A 231 4.84 -4.73 9.02
N HIS A 232 3.71 -4.93 9.69
CA HIS A 232 2.65 -3.92 9.80
C HIS A 232 2.83 -2.98 11.01
N ASN A 233 3.96 -3.07 11.73
CA ASN A 233 4.25 -2.29 12.93
C ASN A 233 3.15 -2.44 14.01
N GLN A 234 2.72 -3.67 14.30
CA GLN A 234 1.64 -3.96 15.26
C GLN A 234 2.11 -4.58 16.58
N ILE A 235 3.38 -4.99 16.66
CA ILE A 235 4.07 -5.52 17.85
C ILE A 235 5.41 -4.79 17.99
N PHE A 236 5.95 -4.73 19.20
CA PHE A 236 7.20 -4.01 19.54
C PHE A 236 7.15 -2.49 19.36
N LEU A 237 5.94 -1.91 19.38
CA LEU A 237 5.78 -0.46 19.36
C LEU A 237 6.29 0.13 20.68
N SER A 238 7.14 1.17 20.59
CA SER A 238 7.45 2.00 21.76
C SER A 238 6.17 2.68 22.22
N GLY A 239 5.88 2.62 23.53
CA GLY A 239 4.70 3.26 24.11
C GLY A 239 4.62 4.73 23.71
N SER A 240 3.41 5.14 23.31
CA SER A 240 2.98 6.52 23.12
C SER A 240 3.28 7.40 24.33
#